data_AF-A0A960S2J7-F1
#
_entry.id   AF-A0A960S2J7-F1
#
_cell.length_a   1.000
_cell.length_b   1.000
_cell.length_c   1.000
_cell.angle_alpha   90.00
_cell.angle_beta   90.00
_cell.angle_gamma   90.00
#
_symmetry.space_group_name_H-M   'P 1'
#
loop_
_entity.id
_entity.type
_entity.pdbx_description
1 polymer ?
#
loop_
_entity_poly.entity_id
_entity_poly.type
_entity_poly.pdbx_seq_one_letter_code
_entity_poly.pdbx_strand_id
1 'polypeptide(L)'
;MKNLVFLCLIVFVLVAPGGCSSPTKSQECNKNKQSEELLTIFWKELFQTTSAGYAIYGEKPLYLGNFCHPEWLMPGSPEHQEANRCFLALQILESYFKQNAHPANCILINRGKSFLYPYEFMIINKKSFYERINENASLFKYKFGWKTSPESVLEDLISTDNSFLTLLRKELALQGILLGYGAENAISYERNSPIFNSFTSADPVHPFKKLPPLPEEITEELEESYASKNPFWKKIREETEDFAPHCLQNREEGLNIFFSFHKNCEKNRFLLEGYRKAQAKINTLFHEETFLENVLENFGVNNKSHTPYEMKIAQKFTDRDKKMLSLALARVISYAFSEQISPEFFKGIECADKIQEETFNSEELLCFDVLREQGFSMELRRENASLSREFLLKEAAIKKMRCLIPEKLYTLTLKHSQGKTLTFNDQTVLVNYLIKDFEGSTICGTYKREPPEILDLGSVTPGLAHGMLGMVEGEVREIYIHPDLAYGVYSNFGKGKAIVVQLELVKIETATNHTQFPYLQPVDVRHFSPEIQTCEAFNKLQEKHNFSCGMRVWSHYKKARDLLDLDTIMTQLQSKQLQTPSEEERELIARLNAMIYNGRTE
;
A
#
# COMPACT_ATOMS: atom_id res chain seq x y z
N MET A 1 71.20 38.05 4.95
CA MET A 1 72.05 38.94 4.14
C MET A 1 71.29 39.30 2.88
N LYS A 2 70.90 40.57 2.78
CA LYS A 2 70.73 41.42 1.56
C LYS A 2 69.77 40.94 0.47
N ASN A 3 68.56 41.51 0.40
CA ASN A 3 68.15 42.77 -0.27
C ASN A 3 67.61 42.48 -1.69
N LEU A 4 66.31 42.66 -2.01
CA LEU A 4 65.46 43.88 -2.11
C LEU A 4 65.60 44.58 -3.47
N VAL A 5 64.44 45.04 -4.04
CA VAL A 5 64.17 46.16 -5.01
C VAL A 5 63.62 45.67 -6.38
N PHE A 6 62.47 46.10 -6.96
CA PHE A 6 61.52 47.24 -6.82
C PHE A 6 60.13 46.80 -7.40
N LEU A 7 58.96 47.08 -6.80
CA LEU A 7 58.07 48.27 -6.87
C LEU A 7 57.41 48.59 -8.24
N CYS A 8 56.07 48.47 -8.33
CA CYS A 8 55.18 49.56 -8.79
C CYS A 8 53.69 49.23 -8.57
N LEU A 9 53.02 50.11 -7.82
CA LEU A 9 51.57 50.27 -7.68
C LEU A 9 50.93 50.75 -8.99
N ILE A 10 49.75 50.22 -9.35
CA ILE A 10 48.64 51.02 -9.89
C ILE A 10 47.31 50.47 -9.33
N VAL A 11 46.62 51.30 -8.56
CA VAL A 11 45.19 51.16 -8.22
C VAL A 11 44.40 51.78 -9.36
N PHE A 12 43.41 51.06 -9.89
CA PHE A 12 42.23 51.66 -10.51
C PHE A 12 41.00 50.84 -10.12
N VAL A 13 40.18 51.42 -9.25
CA VAL A 13 38.75 51.13 -9.14
C VAL A 13 38.09 51.84 -10.32
N LEU A 14 37.32 51.15 -11.16
CA LEU A 14 36.19 51.68 -11.91
C LEU A 14 35.37 50.52 -12.53
N VAL A 15 34.21 50.26 -11.92
CA VAL A 15 32.89 49.98 -12.52
C VAL A 15 32.80 48.91 -13.63
N ALA A 16 32.08 47.83 -13.32
CA ALA A 16 31.60 46.79 -14.24
C ALA A 16 30.74 47.36 -15.39
N PRO A 17 30.61 46.61 -16.51
CA PRO A 17 29.38 45.83 -16.62
C PRO A 17 29.57 44.43 -17.24
N GLY A 18 28.83 43.46 -16.68
CA GLY A 18 28.22 42.36 -17.43
C GLY A 18 29.14 41.44 -18.24
N GLY A 19 29.78 40.48 -17.57
CA GLY A 19 30.29 39.28 -18.23
C GLY A 19 29.54 38.06 -17.75
N CYS A 20 28.65 37.50 -18.58
CA CYS A 20 28.19 36.13 -18.42
C CYS A 20 29.42 35.21 -18.44
N SER A 21 29.82 34.69 -17.28
CA SER A 21 30.77 33.59 -17.21
C SER A 21 30.03 32.31 -17.62
N SER A 22 30.21 31.90 -18.88
CA SER A 22 29.92 30.53 -19.27
C SER A 22 30.72 29.58 -18.36
N PRO A 23 30.10 28.54 -17.79
CA PRO A 23 30.81 27.60 -16.93
C PRO A 23 31.97 26.95 -17.70
N THR A 24 33.08 26.73 -17.01
CA THR A 24 34.27 26.09 -17.59
C THR A 24 34.00 24.62 -17.91
N LYS A 25 34.57 24.07 -18.99
CA LYS A 25 34.38 22.67 -19.43
C LYS A 25 34.56 21.61 -18.32
N SER A 26 35.39 21.88 -17.31
CA SER A 26 35.59 20.99 -16.16
C SER A 26 34.41 20.98 -15.19
N GLN A 27 33.71 22.11 -15.01
CA GLN A 27 32.49 22.20 -14.21
C GLN A 27 31.27 21.60 -14.93
N GLU A 28 31.18 21.72 -16.25
CA GLU A 28 30.17 21.01 -17.05
C GLU A 28 30.38 19.49 -16.99
N CYS A 29 31.63 19.03 -17.19
CA CYS A 29 31.98 17.61 -17.12
C CYS A 29 31.66 16.96 -15.75
N ASN A 30 31.77 17.72 -14.65
CA ASN A 30 31.49 17.22 -13.30
C ASN A 30 29.98 17.23 -12.95
N LYS A 31 29.18 18.05 -13.64
CA LYS A 31 27.72 18.10 -13.50
C LYS A 31 27.04 16.96 -14.27
N ASN A 32 27.55 16.63 -15.46
CA ASN A 32 27.04 15.56 -16.33
C ASN A 32 27.03 14.20 -15.62
N LYS A 33 28.09 13.92 -14.86
CA LYS A 33 28.27 12.64 -14.17
C LYS A 33 27.19 12.35 -13.12
N GLN A 34 26.57 13.36 -12.52
CA GLN A 34 25.67 13.17 -11.37
C GLN A 34 24.28 12.68 -11.79
N SER A 35 23.70 13.32 -12.82
CA SER A 35 22.41 12.90 -13.38
C SER A 35 22.54 11.54 -14.07
N GLU A 36 23.63 11.32 -14.81
CA GLU A 36 23.92 10.04 -15.45
C GLU A 36 24.10 8.91 -14.43
N GLU A 37 24.83 9.16 -13.33
CA GLU A 37 24.99 8.19 -12.25
C GLU A 37 23.64 7.86 -11.59
N LEU A 38 22.82 8.89 -11.29
CA LEU A 38 21.49 8.71 -10.71
C LEU A 38 20.58 7.90 -11.62
N LEU A 39 20.52 8.23 -12.91
CA LEU A 39 19.71 7.50 -13.91
C LEU A 39 20.24 6.08 -14.12
N THR A 40 21.56 5.90 -14.14
CA THR A 40 22.18 4.57 -14.27
C THR A 40 21.77 3.68 -13.10
N ILE A 41 21.87 4.17 -11.86
CA ILE A 41 21.46 3.41 -10.69
C ILE A 41 19.96 3.12 -10.74
N PHE A 42 19.12 4.12 -11.03
CA PHE A 42 17.67 3.96 -11.16
C PHE A 42 17.30 2.85 -12.15
N TRP A 43 17.84 2.88 -13.37
CA TRP A 43 17.54 1.87 -14.38
C TRP A 43 18.09 0.49 -14.01
N LYS A 44 19.27 0.43 -13.40
CA LYS A 44 19.85 -0.84 -12.95
C LYS A 44 18.99 -1.50 -11.89
N GLU A 45 18.62 -0.77 -10.86
CA GLU A 45 17.75 -1.28 -9.81
C GLU A 45 16.38 -1.67 -10.35
N LEU A 46 15.77 -0.80 -11.16
CA LEU A 46 14.47 -1.08 -11.76
C LEU A 46 14.49 -2.38 -12.60
N PHE A 47 15.57 -2.64 -13.34
CA PHE A 47 15.70 -3.89 -14.11
C PHE A 47 16.04 -5.11 -13.26
N GLN A 48 16.71 -4.92 -12.13
CA GLN A 48 17.06 -6.01 -11.21
C GLN A 48 15.88 -6.46 -10.35
N THR A 49 15.01 -5.53 -9.96
CA THR A 49 13.92 -5.79 -9.00
C THR A 49 12.55 -5.93 -9.66
N THR A 50 12.41 -5.57 -10.95
CA THR A 50 11.10 -5.52 -11.61
C THR A 50 11.11 -6.05 -13.05
N SER A 51 9.93 -6.09 -13.67
CA SER A 51 9.75 -6.50 -15.07
C SER A 51 9.88 -5.37 -16.10
N ALA A 52 10.34 -4.18 -15.70
CA ALA A 52 10.47 -3.02 -16.58
C ALA A 52 11.42 -3.29 -17.77
N GLY A 53 12.53 -4.00 -17.53
CA GLY A 53 13.49 -4.33 -18.57
C GLY A 53 12.89 -5.19 -19.68
N TYR A 54 11.92 -6.06 -19.36
CA TYR A 54 11.20 -6.86 -20.35
C TYR A 54 10.28 -6.04 -21.24
N ALA A 55 9.82 -4.87 -20.78
CA ALA A 55 9.09 -3.94 -21.63
C ALA A 55 10.05 -3.25 -22.61
N ILE A 56 11.20 -2.77 -22.12
CA ILE A 56 12.13 -2.02 -22.97
C ILE A 56 12.84 -2.93 -23.99
N TYR A 57 13.33 -4.09 -23.55
CA TYR A 57 14.19 -4.95 -24.36
C TYR A 57 13.55 -6.28 -24.78
N GLY A 58 12.31 -6.54 -24.37
CA GLY A 58 11.58 -7.77 -24.65
C GLY A 58 10.22 -7.55 -25.30
N GLU A 59 9.35 -8.55 -25.14
CA GLU A 59 8.01 -8.57 -25.75
C GLU A 59 6.90 -8.15 -24.76
N LYS A 60 7.25 -7.70 -23.55
CA LYS A 60 6.24 -7.22 -22.59
C LYS A 60 5.63 -5.92 -23.14
N PRO A 61 4.30 -5.82 -23.29
CA PRO A 61 3.69 -4.63 -23.89
C PRO A 61 3.79 -3.39 -23.02
N LEU A 62 3.64 -3.58 -21.71
CA LEU A 62 3.54 -2.50 -20.74
C LEU A 62 4.10 -2.96 -19.39
N TYR A 63 4.85 -2.07 -18.75
CA TYR A 63 5.22 -2.15 -17.35
C TYR A 63 4.52 -1.02 -16.58
N LEU A 64 3.97 -1.37 -15.43
CA LEU A 64 3.35 -0.45 -14.49
C LEU A 64 4.23 -0.40 -13.23
N GLY A 65 4.81 0.77 -12.97
CA GLY A 65 5.64 1.05 -11.80
C GLY A 65 4.94 1.98 -10.82
N ASN A 66 5.21 1.77 -9.54
CA ASN A 66 4.68 2.59 -8.46
C ASN A 66 5.74 2.73 -7.37
N PHE A 67 5.75 3.88 -6.70
CA PHE A 67 6.65 4.15 -5.59
C PHE A 67 6.00 5.10 -4.59
N CYS A 68 6.45 5.04 -3.34
CA CYS A 68 6.07 5.98 -2.30
C CYS A 68 6.73 7.33 -2.54
N HIS A 69 5.96 8.42 -2.39
CA HIS A 69 6.58 9.74 -2.41
C HIS A 69 7.59 9.83 -1.25
N PRO A 70 8.77 10.43 -1.44
CA PRO A 70 9.78 10.51 -0.38
C PRO A 70 9.23 11.12 0.91
N GLU A 71 8.33 12.09 0.80
CA GLU A 71 7.73 12.77 1.97
C GLU A 71 6.91 11.84 2.88
N TRP A 72 6.53 10.64 2.45
CA TRP A 72 5.77 9.66 3.27
C TRP A 72 6.65 8.64 3.95
N LEU A 73 7.95 8.65 3.67
CA LEU A 73 8.90 7.67 4.17
C LEU A 73 9.82 8.31 5.19
N MET A 74 10.29 7.48 6.12
CA MET A 74 11.14 7.95 7.21
C MET A 74 12.51 8.41 6.68
N PRO A 75 12.90 9.69 6.87
CA PRO A 75 14.19 10.17 6.41
C PRO A 75 15.36 9.33 6.90
N GLY A 76 16.35 9.12 6.03
CA GLY A 76 17.51 8.27 6.32
C GLY A 76 17.24 6.76 6.26
N SER A 77 16.02 6.29 5.98
CA SER A 77 15.77 4.87 5.68
C SER A 77 16.18 4.48 4.25
N PRO A 78 16.43 3.16 4.00
CA PRO A 78 16.67 2.66 2.64
C PRO A 78 15.50 2.97 1.70
N GLU A 79 14.26 2.83 2.16
CA GLU A 79 13.05 3.11 1.38
C GLU A 79 12.97 4.59 1.01
N HIS A 80 13.28 5.50 1.96
CA HIS A 80 13.30 6.94 1.68
C HIS A 80 14.40 7.29 0.67
N GLN A 81 15.56 6.63 0.73
CA GLN A 81 16.63 6.82 -0.24
C GLN A 81 16.20 6.38 -1.65
N GLU A 82 15.61 5.19 -1.76
CA GLU A 82 15.10 4.63 -3.02
C GLU A 82 14.01 5.50 -3.62
N ALA A 83 13.01 5.90 -2.81
CA ALA A 83 11.95 6.81 -3.23
C ALA A 83 12.49 8.15 -3.71
N ASN A 84 13.47 8.74 -2.99
CA ASN A 84 14.06 10.01 -3.37
C ASN A 84 14.81 9.91 -4.71
N ARG A 85 15.50 8.80 -4.94
CA ARG A 85 16.15 8.51 -6.23
C ARG A 85 15.13 8.36 -7.35
N CYS A 86 14.05 7.59 -7.14
CA CYS A 86 12.98 7.41 -8.11
C CYS A 86 12.31 8.74 -8.46
N PHE A 87 12.01 9.56 -7.45
CA PHE A 87 11.40 10.87 -7.64
C PHE A 87 12.27 11.77 -8.54
N LEU A 88 13.56 11.91 -8.23
CA LEU A 88 14.48 12.73 -9.05
C LEU A 88 14.70 12.13 -10.44
N ALA A 89 14.86 10.81 -10.56
CA ALA A 89 15.07 10.14 -11.83
C ALA A 89 13.91 10.38 -12.79
N LEU A 90 12.67 10.22 -12.32
CA LEU A 90 11.48 10.41 -13.16
C LEU A 90 11.31 11.87 -13.60
N GLN A 91 11.67 12.84 -12.76
CA GLN A 91 11.66 14.25 -13.15
C GLN A 91 12.71 14.57 -14.23
N ILE A 92 13.92 13.99 -14.12
CA ILE A 92 14.94 14.09 -15.19
C ILE A 92 14.40 13.45 -16.48
N LEU A 93 13.86 12.23 -16.41
CA LEU A 93 13.36 11.51 -17.58
C LEU A 93 12.19 12.23 -18.25
N GLU A 94 11.26 12.79 -17.47
CA GLU A 94 10.15 13.59 -17.98
C GLU A 94 10.66 14.83 -18.74
N SER A 95 11.72 15.47 -18.24
CA SER A 95 12.35 16.60 -18.92
C SER A 95 13.02 16.20 -20.24
N TYR A 96 13.59 15.00 -20.33
CA TYR A 96 14.17 14.47 -21.56
C TYR A 96 13.10 14.16 -22.61
N PHE A 97 12.02 13.50 -22.21
CA PHE A 97 11.01 13.00 -23.14
C PHE A 97 10.08 14.11 -23.65
N LYS A 98 9.89 15.20 -22.90
CA LYS A 98 9.20 16.41 -23.38
C LYS A 98 9.95 17.14 -24.52
N GLN A 99 11.26 16.95 -24.64
CA GLN A 99 12.11 17.71 -25.58
C GLN A 99 12.39 17.01 -26.91
N ASN A 100 12.05 15.73 -27.05
CA ASN A 100 12.44 14.93 -28.21
C ASN A 100 11.29 14.70 -29.22
N ALA A 101 11.61 14.88 -30.50
CA ALA A 101 10.72 14.67 -31.65
C ALA A 101 11.02 13.36 -32.41
N HIS A 102 11.89 12.50 -31.88
CA HIS A 102 12.32 11.27 -32.52
C HIS A 102 11.34 10.11 -32.31
N PRO A 103 11.26 9.15 -33.26
CA PRO A 103 10.44 7.96 -33.09
C PRO A 103 11.01 7.09 -31.97
N ALA A 104 10.39 7.14 -30.79
CA ALA A 104 10.73 6.30 -29.66
C ALA A 104 10.11 4.90 -29.79
N ASN A 105 10.86 3.87 -29.43
CA ASN A 105 10.36 2.49 -29.32
C ASN A 105 9.47 2.33 -28.08
N CYS A 106 9.85 3.01 -27.01
CA CYS A 106 9.16 3.01 -25.74
C CYS A 106 8.60 4.40 -25.38
N ILE A 107 7.50 4.42 -24.63
CA ILE A 107 6.90 5.63 -24.07
C ILE A 107 6.98 5.52 -22.55
N LEU A 108 7.54 6.52 -21.88
CA LEU A 108 7.42 6.68 -20.43
C LEU A 108 6.28 7.67 -20.14
N ILE A 109 5.35 7.27 -19.28
CA ILE A 109 4.28 8.15 -18.79
C ILE A 109 4.47 8.29 -17.28
N ASN A 110 4.76 9.49 -16.80
CA ASN A 110 4.81 9.81 -15.37
C ASN A 110 3.47 10.45 -14.97
N ARG A 111 2.65 9.77 -14.16
CA ARG A 111 1.31 10.23 -13.80
C ARG A 111 1.22 10.93 -12.44
N GLY A 112 2.35 11.06 -11.73
CA GLY A 112 2.32 11.69 -10.41
C GLY A 112 1.38 10.95 -9.44
N LYS A 113 0.67 11.71 -8.60
CA LYS A 113 -0.20 11.20 -7.53
C LYS A 113 -1.44 10.45 -8.08
N SER A 114 -1.62 9.18 -7.71
CA SER A 114 -2.76 8.33 -8.12
C SER A 114 -3.76 8.13 -6.97
N PHE A 115 -5.00 7.67 -7.27
CA PHE A 115 -6.08 7.50 -6.28
C PHE A 115 -5.80 6.36 -5.27
N LEU A 116 -4.97 5.38 -5.66
CA LEU A 116 -4.68 4.17 -4.86
C LEU A 116 -3.22 4.07 -4.41
N TYR A 117 -2.29 4.76 -5.09
CA TYR A 117 -0.86 4.68 -4.82
C TYR A 117 -0.19 6.06 -4.88
N PRO A 118 0.84 6.29 -4.04
CA PRO A 118 1.54 7.56 -3.93
C PRO A 118 2.01 8.17 -5.25
N TYR A 119 2.73 7.45 -6.13
CA TYR A 119 3.13 7.92 -7.46
C TYR A 119 3.13 6.76 -8.46
N GLU A 120 2.62 6.97 -9.68
CA GLU A 120 2.49 5.95 -10.73
C GLU A 120 3.24 6.35 -12.00
N PHE A 121 4.00 5.42 -12.59
CA PHE A 121 4.58 5.58 -13.91
C PHE A 121 4.42 4.33 -14.76
N MET A 122 4.44 4.50 -16.08
CA MET A 122 4.26 3.42 -17.04
C MET A 122 5.33 3.45 -18.11
N ILE A 123 5.81 2.27 -18.51
CA ILE A 123 6.67 2.10 -19.68
C ILE A 123 5.92 1.25 -20.69
N ILE A 124 5.69 1.79 -21.89
CA ILE A 124 4.95 1.13 -22.96
C ILE A 124 5.90 0.82 -24.10
N ASN A 125 6.04 -0.46 -24.47
CA ASN A 125 6.69 -0.86 -25.70
C ASN A 125 5.69 -0.74 -26.86
N LYS A 126 5.89 0.26 -27.74
CA LYS A 126 4.89 0.55 -28.79
C LYS A 126 4.65 -0.65 -29.70
N LYS A 127 5.70 -1.36 -30.11
CA LYS A 127 5.56 -2.50 -31.02
C LYS A 127 4.74 -3.62 -30.35
N SER A 128 5.20 -4.09 -29.19
CA SER A 128 4.57 -5.19 -28.46
C SER A 128 3.14 -4.84 -28.04
N PHE A 129 2.89 -3.59 -27.66
CA PHE A 129 1.55 -3.06 -27.34
C PHE A 129 0.57 -3.20 -28.50
N TYR A 130 0.96 -2.74 -29.69
CA TYR A 130 0.09 -2.78 -30.86
C TYR A 130 -0.15 -4.23 -31.30
N GLU A 131 0.88 -5.06 -31.29
CA GLU A 131 0.77 -6.48 -31.61
C GLU A 131 -0.21 -7.19 -30.68
N ARG A 132 -0.10 -7.02 -29.35
CA ARG A 132 -0.98 -7.71 -28.40
C ARG A 132 -2.43 -7.26 -28.48
N ILE A 133 -2.70 -5.98 -28.74
CA ILE A 133 -4.07 -5.51 -28.95
C ILE A 133 -4.64 -6.08 -30.26
N ASN A 134 -3.86 -6.09 -31.34
CA ASN A 134 -4.30 -6.62 -32.63
C ASN A 134 -4.56 -8.13 -32.57
N GLU A 135 -3.69 -8.91 -31.94
CA GLU A 135 -3.89 -10.35 -31.70
C GLU A 135 -5.18 -10.64 -30.91
N ASN A 136 -5.61 -9.71 -30.07
CA ASN A 136 -6.78 -9.84 -29.19
C ASN A 136 -7.90 -8.86 -29.57
N ALA A 137 -7.94 -8.38 -30.82
CA ALA A 137 -8.79 -7.26 -31.23
C ALA A 137 -10.28 -7.51 -30.95
N SER A 138 -10.75 -8.75 -31.10
CA SER A 138 -12.13 -9.12 -30.80
C SER A 138 -12.49 -8.90 -29.33
N LEU A 139 -11.58 -9.22 -28.41
CA LEU A 139 -11.80 -9.04 -26.97
C LEU A 139 -11.78 -7.56 -26.59
N PHE A 140 -10.84 -6.78 -27.12
CA PHE A 140 -10.80 -5.34 -26.92
C PHE A 140 -12.05 -4.64 -27.47
N LYS A 141 -12.49 -5.01 -28.68
CA LYS A 141 -13.72 -4.47 -29.28
C LYS A 141 -14.98 -4.88 -28.54
N TYR A 142 -15.00 -6.09 -27.96
CA TYR A 142 -16.11 -6.55 -27.13
C TYR A 142 -16.26 -5.72 -25.85
N LYS A 143 -15.15 -5.36 -25.19
CA LYS A 143 -15.19 -4.62 -23.91
C LYS A 143 -15.23 -3.10 -24.08
N PHE A 144 -14.50 -2.55 -25.05
CA PHE A 144 -14.38 -1.09 -25.27
C PHE A 144 -15.19 -0.56 -26.47
N GLY A 145 -15.79 -1.44 -27.28
CA GLY A 145 -16.62 -1.09 -28.42
C GLY A 145 -15.95 -1.30 -29.78
N TRP A 146 -16.75 -1.36 -30.84
CA TRP A 146 -16.28 -1.76 -32.17
C TRP A 146 -15.27 -0.80 -32.82
N LYS A 147 -15.21 0.45 -32.35
CA LYS A 147 -14.28 1.49 -32.81
C LYS A 147 -12.89 1.40 -32.17
N THR A 148 -12.71 0.57 -31.15
CA THR A 148 -11.44 0.44 -30.43
C THR A 148 -10.33 -0.01 -31.37
N SER A 149 -9.21 0.73 -31.36
CA SER A 149 -7.97 0.42 -32.05
C SER A 149 -6.79 0.49 -31.08
N PRO A 150 -5.62 -0.07 -31.40
CA PRO A 150 -4.43 0.08 -30.56
C PRO A 150 -4.07 1.55 -30.30
N GLU A 151 -4.27 2.42 -31.30
CA GLU A 151 -4.02 3.86 -31.20
C GLU A 151 -4.99 4.50 -30.21
N SER A 152 -6.29 4.20 -30.29
CA SER A 152 -7.28 4.77 -29.37
C SER A 152 -7.01 4.36 -27.93
N VAL A 153 -6.64 3.09 -27.69
CA VAL A 153 -6.28 2.61 -26.35
C VAL A 153 -5.00 3.28 -25.85
N LEU A 154 -4.01 3.49 -26.72
CA LEU A 154 -2.80 4.22 -26.35
C LEU A 154 -3.09 5.68 -26.01
N GLU A 155 -3.92 6.36 -26.81
CA GLU A 155 -4.35 7.74 -26.55
C GLU A 155 -5.07 7.87 -25.21
N ASP A 156 -5.99 6.95 -24.91
CA ASP A 156 -6.67 6.89 -23.62
C ASP A 156 -5.67 6.68 -22.47
N LEU A 157 -4.68 5.80 -22.64
CA LEU A 157 -3.61 5.55 -21.67
C LEU A 157 -2.58 6.68 -21.57
N ILE A 158 -2.52 7.62 -22.51
CA ILE A 158 -1.69 8.83 -22.41
C ILE A 158 -2.49 9.98 -21.78
N SER A 159 -3.82 10.01 -21.96
CA SER A 159 -4.69 11.05 -21.42
C SER A 159 -4.60 11.16 -19.90
N THR A 160 -4.42 12.37 -19.37
CA THR A 160 -4.18 12.62 -17.93
C THR A 160 -5.35 12.22 -17.02
N ASP A 161 -6.54 12.06 -17.59
CA ASP A 161 -7.79 11.90 -16.83
C ASP A 161 -8.08 10.45 -16.42
N ASN A 162 -7.36 9.46 -16.98
CA ASN A 162 -7.61 8.04 -16.76
C ASN A 162 -6.36 7.30 -16.26
N SER A 163 -6.33 6.84 -15.00
CA SER A 163 -5.27 5.90 -14.58
C SER A 163 -5.40 4.54 -15.30
N PHE A 164 -4.31 3.78 -15.43
CA PHE A 164 -4.32 2.43 -16.04
C PHE A 164 -5.42 1.56 -15.43
N LEU A 165 -5.49 1.58 -14.09
CA LEU A 165 -6.50 0.85 -13.33
C LEU A 165 -7.91 1.43 -13.48
N THR A 166 -8.08 2.72 -13.77
CA THR A 166 -9.42 3.30 -13.99
C THR A 166 -9.95 2.96 -15.38
N LEU A 167 -9.10 3.02 -16.41
CA LEU A 167 -9.45 2.65 -17.78
C LEU A 167 -9.84 1.17 -17.88
N LEU A 168 -9.10 0.30 -17.18
CA LEU A 168 -9.25 -1.15 -17.26
C LEU A 168 -9.98 -1.76 -16.05
N ARG A 169 -10.59 -0.96 -15.16
CA ARG A 169 -10.98 -1.33 -13.77
C ARG A 169 -11.87 -2.57 -13.60
N LYS A 170 -12.51 -3.03 -14.67
CA LYS A 170 -13.41 -4.19 -14.66
C LYS A 170 -12.98 -5.33 -15.59
N GLU A 171 -11.84 -5.16 -16.26
CA GLU A 171 -11.40 -5.99 -17.37
C GLU A 171 -10.04 -6.64 -17.06
N LEU A 172 -10.01 -7.53 -16.06
CA LEU A 172 -8.79 -8.16 -15.55
C LEU A 172 -8.02 -8.92 -16.65
N ALA A 173 -8.72 -9.50 -17.62
CA ALA A 173 -8.12 -10.18 -18.76
C ALA A 173 -7.37 -9.20 -19.67
N LEU A 174 -7.94 -8.01 -19.93
CA LEU A 174 -7.26 -6.99 -20.72
C LEU A 174 -6.05 -6.42 -19.99
N GLN A 175 -6.15 -6.26 -18.66
CA GLN A 175 -5.00 -5.89 -17.83
C GLN A 175 -3.88 -6.93 -17.95
N GLY A 176 -4.20 -8.22 -17.78
CA GLY A 176 -3.21 -9.29 -17.87
C GLY A 176 -2.55 -9.39 -19.25
N ILE A 177 -3.31 -9.20 -20.32
CA ILE A 177 -2.77 -9.16 -21.69
C ILE A 177 -1.77 -8.01 -21.85
N LEU A 178 -2.15 -6.79 -21.45
CA LEU A 178 -1.28 -5.62 -21.60
C LEU A 178 -0.05 -5.68 -20.68
N LEU A 179 -0.17 -6.27 -19.50
CA LEU A 179 0.96 -6.53 -18.62
C LEU A 179 1.83 -7.70 -19.11
N GLY A 180 1.52 -8.31 -20.26
CA GLY A 180 2.36 -9.31 -20.92
C GLY A 180 2.19 -10.73 -20.38
N TYR A 181 1.12 -11.03 -19.68
CA TYR A 181 0.88 -12.39 -19.17
C TYR A 181 0.28 -13.33 -20.22
N GLY A 182 -0.13 -12.79 -21.37
CA GLY A 182 -0.78 -13.57 -22.43
C GLY A 182 -2.28 -13.74 -22.20
N ALA A 183 -3.03 -13.93 -23.29
CA ALA A 183 -4.48 -13.92 -23.26
C ALA A 183 -5.09 -15.07 -22.46
N GLU A 184 -4.56 -16.28 -22.63
CA GLU A 184 -5.06 -17.48 -21.95
C GLU A 184 -4.93 -17.34 -20.43
N ASN A 185 -3.72 -17.02 -19.95
CA ASN A 185 -3.43 -16.74 -18.55
C ASN A 185 -4.31 -15.62 -17.96
N ALA A 186 -4.49 -14.52 -18.70
CA ALA A 186 -5.24 -13.37 -18.22
C ALA A 186 -6.76 -13.64 -18.15
N ILE A 187 -7.33 -14.32 -19.15
CA ILE A 187 -8.74 -14.73 -19.16
C ILE A 187 -9.01 -15.73 -18.05
N SER A 188 -8.12 -16.70 -17.87
CA SER A 188 -8.17 -17.66 -16.78
C SER A 188 -8.14 -16.98 -15.41
N TYR A 189 -7.25 -16.00 -15.22
CA TYR A 189 -7.19 -15.22 -13.99
C TYR A 189 -8.49 -14.43 -13.72
N GLU A 190 -9.04 -13.73 -14.73
CA GLU A 190 -10.32 -13.00 -14.59
C GLU A 190 -11.46 -13.94 -14.16
N ARG A 191 -11.51 -15.14 -14.77
CA ARG A 191 -12.52 -16.15 -14.47
C ARG A 191 -12.39 -16.74 -13.07
N ASN A 192 -11.15 -16.99 -12.63
CA ASN A 192 -10.87 -17.65 -11.35
C ASN A 192 -10.78 -16.66 -10.18
N SER A 193 -10.51 -15.38 -10.42
CA SER A 193 -10.39 -14.37 -9.35
C SER A 193 -11.61 -14.32 -8.43
N PRO A 194 -12.87 -14.39 -8.90
CA PRO A 194 -14.04 -14.47 -8.01
C PRO A 194 -14.11 -15.75 -7.17
N ILE A 195 -13.72 -16.89 -7.75
CA ILE A 195 -13.68 -18.20 -7.09
C ILE A 195 -12.60 -18.17 -6.00
N PHE A 196 -11.44 -17.64 -6.35
CA PHE A 196 -10.30 -17.53 -5.46
C PHE A 196 -10.54 -16.51 -4.34
N ASN A 197 -11.12 -15.35 -4.66
CA ASN A 197 -11.55 -14.37 -3.67
C ASN A 197 -12.64 -14.90 -2.73
N SER A 198 -13.44 -15.90 -3.12
CA SER A 198 -14.33 -16.58 -2.17
C SER A 198 -13.59 -17.54 -1.23
N PHE A 199 -12.36 -17.97 -1.56
CA PHE A 199 -11.50 -18.78 -0.70
C PHE A 199 -10.50 -17.94 0.12
N THR A 200 -10.08 -16.77 -0.38
CA THR A 200 -9.07 -15.90 0.25
C THR A 200 -9.58 -14.51 0.63
N SER A 201 -10.86 -14.22 0.44
CA SER A 201 -11.48 -13.26 1.35
C SER A 201 -11.24 -13.86 2.72
N ALA A 202 -10.28 -13.28 3.45
CA ALA A 202 -10.24 -13.41 4.88
C ALA A 202 -11.62 -12.96 5.34
N ASP A 203 -12.53 -13.92 5.48
CA ASP A 203 -13.58 -13.77 6.45
C ASP A 203 -12.86 -13.34 7.72
N PRO A 204 -13.28 -12.23 8.36
CA PRO A 204 -12.70 -11.80 9.59
C PRO A 204 -12.78 -13.00 10.54
N VAL A 205 -11.61 -13.56 10.87
CA VAL A 205 -11.34 -14.61 11.86
C VAL A 205 -12.63 -15.14 12.49
N HIS A 206 -13.06 -16.34 12.07
CA HIS A 206 -14.21 -17.02 12.65
C HIS A 206 -14.11 -16.96 14.18
N PRO A 207 -15.07 -16.34 14.88
CA PRO A 207 -14.91 -15.99 16.28
C PRO A 207 -14.90 -17.17 17.26
N PHE A 208 -14.95 -18.42 16.76
CA PHE A 208 -15.12 -19.61 17.60
C PHE A 208 -14.11 -20.74 17.38
N LYS A 209 -13.13 -20.60 16.48
CA LYS A 209 -11.99 -21.54 16.43
C LYS A 209 -10.72 -20.83 15.96
N LYS A 210 -9.60 -21.11 16.64
CA LYS A 210 -8.31 -21.20 15.95
C LYS A 210 -8.43 -22.41 15.01
N LEU A 211 -8.81 -22.20 13.75
CA LEU A 211 -8.61 -23.24 12.76
C LEU A 211 -7.16 -23.10 12.26
N PRO A 212 -6.38 -24.20 12.23
CA PRO A 212 -5.24 -24.28 11.32
C PRO A 212 -5.77 -24.13 9.89
N PRO A 213 -4.92 -23.92 8.87
CA PRO A 213 -5.35 -24.04 7.47
C PRO A 213 -6.22 -25.29 7.29
N LEU A 214 -7.27 -25.19 6.45
CA LEU A 214 -8.09 -26.33 6.05
C LEU A 214 -7.17 -27.55 5.80
N PRO A 215 -7.48 -28.74 6.37
CA PRO A 215 -6.76 -29.94 5.98
C PRO A 215 -6.76 -30.04 4.45
N GLU A 216 -5.61 -30.32 3.84
CA GLU A 216 -5.47 -30.44 2.37
C GLU A 216 -6.61 -31.29 1.79
N GLU A 217 -6.97 -32.36 2.50
CA GLU A 217 -8.03 -33.32 2.21
C GLU A 217 -9.42 -32.70 1.96
N ILE A 218 -9.82 -31.63 2.65
CA ILE A 218 -11.15 -31.00 2.47
C ILE A 218 -11.15 -30.03 1.29
N THR A 219 -10.02 -29.34 1.06
CA THR A 219 -9.82 -28.50 -0.12
C THR A 219 -9.82 -29.37 -1.38
N GLU A 220 -9.14 -30.52 -1.28
CA GLU A 220 -9.13 -31.57 -2.27
C GLU A 220 -10.54 -32.09 -2.61
N GLU A 221 -11.37 -32.37 -1.62
CA GLU A 221 -12.73 -32.91 -1.81
C GLU A 221 -13.69 -31.89 -2.44
N LEU A 222 -13.54 -30.60 -2.12
CA LEU A 222 -14.32 -29.52 -2.73
C LEU A 222 -13.95 -29.33 -4.21
N GLU A 223 -12.67 -29.34 -4.56
CA GLU A 223 -12.20 -29.23 -5.95
C GLU A 223 -12.68 -30.40 -6.83
N GLU A 224 -12.80 -31.61 -6.25
CA GLU A 224 -13.30 -32.81 -6.97
C GLU A 224 -14.79 -32.77 -7.32
N SER A 225 -15.59 -32.00 -6.58
CA SER A 225 -17.05 -32.05 -6.61
C SER A 225 -17.70 -31.06 -7.59
N TYR A 226 -17.02 -29.96 -7.93
CA TYR A 226 -17.58 -28.94 -8.81
C TYR A 226 -17.30 -29.21 -10.29
N ALA A 227 -18.35 -29.15 -11.11
CA ALA A 227 -18.24 -29.18 -12.56
C ALA A 227 -17.62 -27.87 -13.09
N SER A 228 -16.63 -27.98 -13.98
CA SER A 228 -16.08 -26.80 -14.63
C SER A 228 -17.10 -26.20 -15.60
N LYS A 229 -17.16 -24.86 -15.67
CA LYS A 229 -17.90 -24.13 -16.71
C LYS A 229 -17.09 -23.99 -18.02
N ASN A 230 -15.91 -24.61 -18.10
CA ASN A 230 -15.03 -24.60 -19.26
C ASN A 230 -15.36 -25.82 -20.14
N PRO A 231 -15.61 -25.67 -21.45
CA PRO A 231 -15.86 -26.82 -22.32
C PRO A 231 -14.65 -27.77 -22.45
N PHE A 232 -13.44 -27.33 -22.09
CA PHE A 232 -12.23 -28.16 -22.15
C PHE A 232 -12.07 -29.10 -20.93
N TRP A 233 -12.67 -28.77 -19.78
CA TRP A 233 -12.50 -29.51 -18.53
C TRP A 233 -13.83 -29.95 -17.95
N LYS A 234 -13.87 -31.15 -17.34
CA LYS A 234 -15.11 -31.67 -16.74
C LYS A 234 -15.24 -31.23 -15.29
N LYS A 235 -14.13 -31.09 -14.57
CA LYS A 235 -14.10 -30.74 -13.14
C LYS A 235 -13.28 -29.49 -12.87
N ILE A 236 -13.61 -28.77 -11.80
CA ILE A 236 -12.81 -27.62 -11.33
C ILE A 236 -11.42 -28.07 -10.89
N ARG A 237 -11.25 -29.27 -10.30
CA ARG A 237 -9.91 -29.83 -9.99
C ARG A 237 -9.00 -29.96 -11.22
N GLU A 238 -9.51 -30.47 -12.33
CA GLU A 238 -8.72 -30.59 -13.58
C GLU A 238 -8.27 -29.21 -14.07
N GLU A 239 -9.13 -28.22 -13.87
CA GLU A 239 -8.85 -26.82 -14.14
C GLU A 239 -7.81 -26.29 -13.12
N THR A 240 -7.98 -26.48 -11.80
CA THR A 240 -7.08 -25.99 -10.73
C THR A 240 -5.72 -26.68 -10.65
N GLU A 241 -5.60 -27.96 -11.05
CA GLU A 241 -4.34 -28.71 -11.12
C GLU A 241 -3.47 -28.31 -12.32
N ASP A 242 -4.10 -27.90 -13.44
CA ASP A 242 -3.38 -27.23 -14.55
C ASP A 242 -2.99 -25.79 -14.16
N PHE A 243 -3.67 -25.22 -13.16
CA PHE A 243 -3.35 -23.95 -12.53
C PHE A 243 -2.38 -24.09 -11.35
N ALA A 244 -1.71 -22.99 -11.00
CA ALA A 244 -1.19 -22.77 -9.66
C ALA A 244 -1.97 -21.59 -9.08
N PRO A 245 -2.88 -21.79 -8.11
CA PRO A 245 -3.51 -20.69 -7.41
C PRO A 245 -2.43 -20.06 -6.54
N HIS A 246 -2.10 -18.81 -6.86
CA HIS A 246 -0.93 -18.08 -6.39
C HIS A 246 0.40 -18.53 -7.00
N CYS A 247 0.99 -17.56 -7.69
CA CYS A 247 2.42 -17.33 -7.79
C CYS A 247 3.26 -18.62 -7.69
N LEU A 248 3.75 -19.09 -8.83
CA LEU A 248 5.17 -19.40 -8.83
C LEU A 248 5.88 -18.10 -8.39
N GLN A 249 6.10 -17.93 -7.09
CA GLN A 249 7.32 -17.35 -6.59
C GLN A 249 8.44 -18.31 -7.03
N ASN A 250 8.68 -18.44 -8.33
CA ASN A 250 9.93 -19.00 -8.81
C ASN A 250 10.98 -17.92 -8.53
N ARG A 251 11.38 -17.83 -7.25
CA ARG A 251 12.57 -17.10 -6.82
C ARG A 251 13.81 -17.62 -7.57
N GLU A 252 13.74 -18.82 -8.15
CA GLU A 252 14.77 -19.37 -9.02
C GLU A 252 14.96 -18.62 -10.34
N GLU A 253 13.98 -17.82 -10.82
CA GLU A 253 14.08 -17.11 -12.12
C GLU A 253 13.78 -15.59 -12.04
N GLY A 254 13.53 -15.02 -10.86
CA GLY A 254 13.36 -13.56 -10.68
C GLY A 254 12.11 -12.95 -11.32
N LEU A 255 11.19 -13.76 -11.85
CA LEU A 255 9.93 -13.33 -12.47
C LEU A 255 8.78 -13.40 -11.46
N ASN A 256 8.39 -12.26 -10.86
CA ASN A 256 7.14 -12.16 -10.10
C ASN A 256 5.95 -12.09 -11.07
N ILE A 257 5.36 -13.25 -11.36
CA ILE A 257 4.16 -13.37 -12.21
C ILE A 257 2.92 -13.29 -11.32
N PHE A 258 2.17 -12.18 -11.40
CA PHE A 258 0.95 -11.95 -10.62
C PHE A 258 -0.34 -12.54 -11.25
N PHE A 259 -0.21 -13.37 -12.29
CA PHE A 259 -1.34 -13.93 -13.06
C PHE A 259 -1.22 -15.46 -13.17
N SER A 260 -2.32 -16.13 -13.53
CA SER A 260 -2.36 -17.58 -13.74
C SER A 260 -1.34 -18.03 -14.80
N PHE A 261 -0.69 -19.20 -14.62
CA PHE A 261 0.27 -19.74 -15.58
C PHE A 261 -0.03 -21.22 -15.86
N HIS A 262 -0.45 -21.55 -17.08
CA HIS A 262 -0.67 -22.93 -17.52
C HIS A 262 0.65 -23.61 -17.87
N LYS A 263 1.03 -24.65 -17.12
CA LYS A 263 2.33 -25.34 -17.24
C LYS A 263 2.52 -26.07 -18.57
N ASN A 264 1.45 -26.61 -19.14
CA ASN A 264 1.49 -27.45 -20.33
C ASN A 264 1.14 -26.71 -21.64
N CYS A 265 0.90 -25.40 -21.57
CA CYS A 265 0.54 -24.61 -22.75
C CYS A 265 1.78 -24.23 -23.59
N GLU A 266 1.73 -24.55 -24.89
CA GLU A 266 2.80 -24.23 -25.84
C GLU A 266 3.04 -22.71 -25.94
N LYS A 267 1.98 -21.89 -25.92
CA LYS A 267 2.09 -20.42 -25.93
C LYS A 267 2.80 -19.88 -24.68
N ASN A 268 2.59 -20.51 -23.53
CA ASN A 268 3.27 -20.14 -22.29
C ASN A 268 4.76 -20.50 -22.32
N ARG A 269 5.12 -21.61 -22.97
CA ARG A 269 6.53 -21.95 -23.21
C ARG A 269 7.21 -20.89 -24.08
N PHE A 270 6.56 -20.45 -25.15
CA PHE A 270 7.07 -19.35 -25.99
C PHE A 270 7.19 -18.03 -25.23
N LEU A 271 6.19 -17.69 -24.40
CA LEU A 271 6.21 -16.49 -23.57
C LEU A 271 7.39 -16.49 -22.58
N LEU A 272 7.61 -17.60 -21.86
CA LEU A 272 8.75 -17.73 -20.94
C LEU A 272 10.09 -17.65 -21.68
N GLU A 273 10.21 -18.30 -22.84
CA GLU A 273 11.44 -18.25 -23.63
C GLU A 273 11.75 -16.82 -24.11
N GLY A 274 10.71 -16.05 -24.47
CA GLY A 274 10.84 -14.62 -24.76
C GLY A 274 11.39 -13.83 -23.58
N TYR A 275 10.88 -14.07 -22.37
CA TYR A 275 11.38 -13.43 -21.15
C TYR A 275 12.80 -13.84 -20.78
N ARG A 276 13.17 -15.12 -20.94
CA ARG A 276 14.55 -15.58 -20.72
C ARG A 276 15.53 -14.92 -21.68
N LYS A 277 15.17 -14.79 -22.96
CA LYS A 277 15.98 -14.08 -23.96
C LYS A 277 16.14 -12.61 -23.61
N ALA A 278 15.06 -11.94 -23.19
CA ALA A 278 15.11 -10.56 -22.75
C ALA A 278 16.00 -10.40 -21.50
N GLN A 279 15.89 -11.30 -20.51
CA GLN A 279 16.74 -11.29 -19.32
C GLN A 279 18.22 -11.46 -19.69
N ALA A 280 18.54 -12.40 -20.58
CA ALA A 280 19.91 -12.61 -21.04
C ALA A 280 20.49 -11.34 -21.68
N LYS A 281 19.69 -10.65 -22.52
CA LYS A 281 20.06 -9.36 -23.13
C LYS A 281 20.25 -8.25 -22.08
N ILE A 282 19.38 -8.17 -21.08
CA ILE A 282 19.51 -7.18 -19.99
C ILE A 282 20.78 -7.44 -19.17
N ASN A 283 21.07 -8.70 -18.88
CA ASN A 283 22.27 -9.09 -18.13
C ASN A 283 23.55 -8.70 -18.88
N THR A 284 23.60 -8.85 -20.21
CA THR A 284 24.75 -8.38 -20.99
C THR A 284 24.89 -6.86 -20.95
N LEU A 285 23.77 -6.13 -21.04
CA LEU A 285 23.75 -4.66 -21.03
C LEU A 285 24.29 -4.06 -19.72
N PHE A 286 24.09 -4.71 -18.57
CA PHE A 286 24.51 -4.16 -17.28
C PHE A 286 26.02 -3.88 -17.16
N HIS A 287 26.82 -4.59 -17.95
CA HIS A 287 28.28 -4.51 -17.96
C HIS A 287 28.82 -3.59 -19.06
N GLU A 288 27.97 -3.04 -19.93
CA GLU A 288 28.38 -2.12 -20.98
C GLU A 288 28.55 -0.70 -20.44
N GLU A 289 29.60 0.00 -20.87
CA GLU A 289 29.82 1.41 -20.53
C GLU A 289 28.72 2.31 -21.10
N THR A 290 28.11 1.89 -22.22
CA THR A 290 27.01 2.58 -22.91
C THR A 290 25.63 2.18 -22.37
N PHE A 291 25.53 1.54 -21.19
CA PHE A 291 24.27 1.05 -20.64
C PHE A 291 23.16 2.12 -20.62
N LEU A 292 23.46 3.29 -20.06
CA LEU A 292 22.47 4.37 -19.94
C LEU A 292 22.07 4.92 -21.32
N GLU A 293 23.04 5.10 -22.21
CA GLU A 293 22.82 5.54 -23.60
C GLU A 293 21.86 4.59 -24.31
N ASN A 294 22.14 3.28 -24.25
CA ASN A 294 21.31 2.25 -24.85
C ASN A 294 19.87 2.27 -24.29
N VAL A 295 19.69 2.53 -22.98
CA VAL A 295 18.36 2.67 -22.38
C VAL A 295 17.65 3.91 -22.91
N LEU A 296 18.32 5.07 -22.90
CA LEU A 296 17.75 6.36 -23.32
C LEU A 296 17.39 6.38 -24.82
N GLU A 297 18.16 5.71 -25.67
CA GLU A 297 17.88 5.55 -27.10
C GLU A 297 16.53 4.87 -27.37
N ASN A 298 16.11 3.92 -26.51
CA ASN A 298 14.79 3.29 -26.64
C ASN A 298 13.63 4.28 -26.49
N PHE A 299 13.86 5.41 -25.83
CA PHE A 299 12.90 6.49 -25.66
C PHE A 299 13.16 7.67 -26.62
N GLY A 300 14.02 7.49 -27.63
CA GLY A 300 14.33 8.52 -28.62
C GLY A 300 15.17 9.69 -28.08
N VAL A 301 15.89 9.49 -26.97
CA VAL A 301 16.79 10.49 -26.40
C VAL A 301 18.20 10.23 -26.93
N ASN A 302 18.79 11.24 -27.57
CA ASN A 302 20.19 11.21 -27.99
C ASN A 302 21.02 11.94 -26.92
N ASN A 303 22.01 11.28 -26.34
CA ASN A 303 22.71 11.63 -25.09
C ASN A 303 23.58 12.92 -25.17
N LYS A 304 23.31 13.81 -26.13
CA LYS A 304 24.16 14.98 -26.47
C LYS A 304 23.60 16.33 -25.99
N SER A 305 22.40 16.39 -25.40
CA SER A 305 21.78 17.64 -24.96
C SER A 305 21.25 17.56 -23.52
N HIS A 306 21.74 18.45 -22.66
CA HIS A 306 21.29 18.57 -21.27
C HIS A 306 19.89 19.16 -21.16
N THR A 307 19.13 18.70 -20.18
CA THR A 307 17.83 19.29 -19.88
C THR A 307 17.95 20.40 -18.81
N PRO A 308 17.02 21.37 -18.77
CA PRO A 308 16.97 22.36 -17.70
C PRO A 308 16.87 21.75 -16.29
N TYR A 309 16.31 20.53 -16.17
CA TYR A 309 16.14 19.86 -14.89
C TYR A 309 17.46 19.24 -14.38
N GLU A 310 18.24 18.62 -15.26
CA GLU A 310 19.59 18.16 -14.90
C GLU A 310 20.47 19.31 -14.43
N MET A 311 20.36 20.45 -15.12
CA MET A 311 21.08 21.67 -14.73
C MET A 311 20.69 22.12 -13.32
N LYS A 312 19.44 21.94 -12.88
CA LYS A 312 19.00 22.27 -11.51
C LYS A 312 19.56 21.30 -10.47
N ILE A 313 19.54 19.98 -10.71
CA ILE A 313 20.07 19.00 -9.74
C ILE A 313 21.54 19.28 -9.44
N ALA A 314 22.33 19.59 -10.47
CA ALA A 314 23.76 19.80 -10.34
C ALA A 314 24.15 21.24 -9.93
N GLN A 315 23.16 22.12 -9.65
CA GLN A 315 23.40 23.46 -9.12
C GLN A 315 23.62 23.42 -7.61
N LYS A 316 24.61 24.18 -7.15
CA LYS A 316 24.78 24.51 -5.73
C LYS A 316 23.57 25.29 -5.21
N PHE A 317 23.25 25.11 -3.93
CA PHE A 317 22.19 25.88 -3.27
C PHE A 317 22.57 27.36 -3.13
N THR A 318 21.71 28.25 -3.60
CA THR A 318 21.85 29.70 -3.44
C THR A 318 21.45 30.14 -2.02
N ASP A 319 21.78 31.37 -1.62
CA ASP A 319 21.35 31.90 -0.32
C ASP A 319 19.82 32.04 -0.21
N ARG A 320 19.13 32.21 -1.34
CA ARG A 320 17.67 32.11 -1.40
C ARG A 320 17.21 30.69 -1.09
N ASP A 321 17.84 29.69 -1.71
CA ASP A 321 17.50 28.27 -1.50
C ASP A 321 17.70 27.86 -0.05
N LYS A 322 18.81 28.27 0.60
CA LYS A 322 19.06 27.98 2.03
C LYS A 322 17.93 28.47 2.95
N LYS A 323 17.43 29.69 2.70
CA LYS A 323 16.28 30.22 3.46
C LYS A 323 14.99 29.44 3.18
N MET A 324 14.77 29.03 1.93
CA MET A 324 13.61 28.23 1.56
C MET A 324 13.70 26.80 2.11
N LEU A 325 14.89 26.18 2.15
CA LEU A 325 15.12 24.82 2.61
C LEU A 325 14.61 24.59 4.04
N SER A 326 14.91 25.52 4.96
CA SER A 326 14.48 25.38 6.36
C SER A 326 12.95 25.44 6.50
N LEU A 327 12.30 26.34 5.76
CA LEU A 327 10.84 26.44 5.73
C LEU A 327 10.19 25.24 5.05
N ALA A 328 10.72 24.82 3.90
CA ALA A 328 10.28 23.68 3.12
C ALA A 328 10.40 22.40 3.94
N LEU A 329 11.51 22.21 4.65
CA LEU A 329 11.74 21.05 5.49
C LEU A 329 10.74 20.99 6.65
N ALA A 330 10.47 22.12 7.30
CA ALA A 330 9.44 22.18 8.34
C ALA A 330 8.05 21.80 7.79
N ARG A 331 7.69 22.25 6.57
CA ARG A 331 6.43 21.86 5.93
C ARG A 331 6.39 20.39 5.55
N VAL A 332 7.47 19.83 5.02
CA VAL A 332 7.56 18.40 4.67
C VAL A 332 7.42 17.54 5.94
N ILE A 333 8.14 17.86 7.01
CA ILE A 333 8.02 17.17 8.30
C ILE A 333 6.59 17.34 8.82
N SER A 334 6.05 18.55 8.85
CA SER A 334 4.69 18.77 9.32
C SER A 334 3.65 18.05 8.48
N TYR A 335 3.84 17.88 7.18
CA TYR A 335 2.91 17.15 6.33
C TYR A 335 3.00 15.64 6.58
N ALA A 336 4.21 15.11 6.76
CA ALA A 336 4.45 13.70 7.07
C ALA A 336 3.92 13.29 8.46
N PHE A 337 3.95 14.21 9.42
CA PHE A 337 3.62 13.97 10.83
C PHE A 337 2.45 14.81 11.34
N SER A 338 1.54 15.29 10.47
CA SER A 338 0.57 16.38 10.70
C SER A 338 -0.34 16.25 11.93
N GLU A 339 -0.55 15.04 12.44
CA GLU A 339 -1.36 14.78 13.64
C GLU A 339 -0.53 14.40 14.89
N GLN A 340 0.81 14.32 14.79
CA GLN A 340 1.66 13.55 15.72
C GLN A 340 2.94 14.23 16.21
N ILE A 341 3.20 15.50 15.89
CA ILE A 341 4.40 16.18 16.43
C ILE A 341 4.19 16.49 17.92
N SER A 342 4.57 15.54 18.78
CA SER A 342 4.50 15.65 20.24
C SER A 342 5.73 16.36 20.82
N PRO A 343 5.69 16.81 22.09
CA PRO A 343 6.87 17.33 22.79
C PRO A 343 8.08 16.39 22.72
N GLU A 344 7.85 15.08 22.69
CA GLU A 344 8.88 14.03 22.62
C GLU A 344 9.60 14.05 21.27
N PHE A 345 8.89 14.33 20.17
CA PHE A 345 9.52 14.51 18.87
C PHE A 345 10.53 15.66 18.89
N PHE A 346 10.17 16.79 19.49
CA PHE A 346 11.09 17.92 19.67
C PHE A 346 12.29 17.57 20.55
N LYS A 347 12.07 16.87 21.67
CA LYS A 347 13.17 16.35 22.51
C LYS A 347 14.10 15.43 21.71
N GLY A 348 13.55 14.65 20.79
CA GLY A 348 14.31 13.81 19.87
C GLY A 348 15.19 14.62 18.92
N ILE A 349 14.65 15.67 18.30
CA ILE A 349 15.44 16.59 17.46
C ILE A 349 16.59 17.21 18.27
N GLU A 350 16.30 17.77 19.45
CA GLU A 350 17.30 18.40 20.31
C GLU A 350 18.38 17.44 20.78
N CYS A 351 18.02 16.17 21.04
CA CYS A 351 18.98 15.14 21.41
C CYS A 351 19.87 14.76 20.21
N ALA A 352 19.27 14.55 19.04
CA ALA A 352 20.00 14.26 17.80
C ALA A 352 20.97 15.37 17.41
N ASP A 353 20.67 16.62 17.76
CA ASP A 353 21.53 17.78 17.49
C ASP A 353 22.83 17.74 18.30
N LYS A 354 22.80 17.11 19.48
CA LYS A 354 23.92 17.08 20.44
C LYS A 354 24.84 15.87 20.27
N ILE A 355 24.35 14.77 19.69
CA ILE A 355 25.11 13.51 19.56
C ILE A 355 25.80 13.39 18.20
N GLN A 356 26.99 12.79 18.17
CA GLN A 356 27.79 12.59 16.95
C GLN A 356 27.46 11.29 16.21
N GLU A 357 27.18 10.19 16.92
CA GLU A 357 26.87 8.88 16.31
C GLU A 357 25.51 8.34 16.79
N GLU A 358 24.81 7.66 15.88
CA GLU A 358 23.47 7.11 16.09
C GLU A 358 23.53 5.73 16.77
N THR A 359 22.83 5.56 17.89
CA THR A 359 22.39 4.24 18.36
C THR A 359 20.89 4.16 18.18
N PHE A 360 20.45 3.58 17.06
CA PHE A 360 19.05 3.44 16.71
C PHE A 360 18.64 1.96 16.75
N ASN A 361 17.53 1.64 17.42
CA ASN A 361 16.95 0.29 17.34
C ASN A 361 15.83 0.27 16.30
N SER A 362 16.14 -0.20 15.08
CA SER A 362 15.18 -0.29 13.97
C SER A 362 14.00 -1.22 14.25
N GLU A 363 14.17 -2.23 15.10
CA GLU A 363 13.10 -3.17 15.47
C GLU A 363 12.01 -2.49 16.30
N GLU A 364 12.35 -1.47 17.10
CA GLU A 364 11.39 -0.74 17.94
C GLU A 364 10.48 0.19 17.14
N LEU A 365 10.98 0.82 16.06
CA LEU A 365 10.14 1.59 15.11
C LEU A 365 9.17 0.68 14.38
N LEU A 366 9.67 -0.44 13.85
CA LEU A 366 8.86 -1.39 13.09
C LEU A 366 7.75 -1.98 13.97
N CYS A 367 8.09 -2.32 15.23
CA CYS A 367 7.12 -2.74 16.23
C CYS A 367 6.03 -1.67 16.44
N PHE A 368 6.41 -0.39 16.53
CA PHE A 368 5.42 0.68 16.66
C PHE A 368 4.59 0.90 15.40
N ASP A 369 5.12 0.79 14.18
CA ASP A 369 4.33 0.92 12.95
C ASP A 369 3.23 -0.14 12.87
N VAL A 370 3.58 -1.38 13.21
CA VAL A 370 2.62 -2.49 13.37
C VAL A 370 1.61 -2.19 14.49
N LEU A 371 2.06 -1.63 15.61
CA LEU A 371 1.18 -1.26 16.74
C LEU A 371 0.36 0.01 16.47
N ARG A 372 0.77 0.91 15.57
CA ARG A 372 0.08 2.15 15.19
C ARG A 372 -1.07 1.85 14.25
N GLU A 373 -0.87 0.93 13.29
CA GLU A 373 -1.97 0.37 12.51
C GLU A 373 -3.02 -0.27 13.42
N GLN A 374 -2.60 -0.87 14.54
CA GLN A 374 -3.49 -1.39 15.57
C GLN A 374 -4.01 -0.29 16.54
N GLY A 375 -3.25 0.77 16.79
CA GLY A 375 -3.45 1.79 17.84
C GLY A 375 -4.28 3.00 17.40
N PHE A 376 -4.17 3.46 16.16
CA PHE A 376 -5.07 4.47 15.58
C PHE A 376 -6.53 3.97 15.57
N SER A 377 -6.70 2.65 15.49
CA SER A 377 -7.98 2.01 15.65
C SER A 377 -8.51 2.08 17.09
N MET A 378 -7.70 2.30 18.14
CA MET A 378 -8.16 2.25 19.54
C MET A 378 -9.00 3.46 19.98
N GLU A 379 -8.62 4.70 19.62
CA GLU A 379 -9.42 5.89 19.95
C GLU A 379 -10.76 5.86 19.23
N LEU A 380 -10.74 5.60 17.92
CA LEU A 380 -11.94 5.37 17.12
C LEU A 380 -12.82 4.25 17.70
N ARG A 381 -12.21 3.15 18.19
CA ARG A 381 -12.95 2.05 18.82
C ARG A 381 -13.60 2.43 20.15
N ARG A 382 -12.98 3.32 20.92
CA ARG A 382 -13.59 3.88 22.15
C ARG A 382 -14.72 4.83 21.83
N GLU A 383 -14.56 5.67 20.81
CA GLU A 383 -15.62 6.54 20.30
C GLU A 383 -16.80 5.69 19.80
N ASN A 384 -16.52 4.67 18.98
CA ASN A 384 -17.53 3.72 18.51
C ASN A 384 -18.26 3.02 19.67
N ALA A 385 -17.58 2.67 20.77
CA ALA A 385 -18.23 2.10 21.94
C ALA A 385 -19.16 3.11 22.63
N SER A 386 -18.77 4.39 22.71
CA SER A 386 -19.65 5.46 23.19
C SER A 386 -20.88 5.63 22.29
N LEU A 387 -20.68 5.70 20.98
CA LEU A 387 -21.76 5.79 19.98
C LEU A 387 -22.68 4.57 20.03
N SER A 388 -22.13 3.39 20.33
CA SER A 388 -22.88 2.15 20.49
C SER A 388 -23.87 2.23 21.64
N ARG A 389 -23.47 2.82 22.78
CA ARG A 389 -24.37 3.05 23.91
C ARG A 389 -25.55 3.95 23.52
N GLU A 390 -25.27 5.06 22.83
CA GLU A 390 -26.29 6.00 22.36
C GLU A 390 -27.26 5.35 21.37
N PHE A 391 -26.72 4.60 20.40
CA PHE A 391 -27.49 3.82 19.45
C PHE A 391 -28.45 2.84 20.13
N LEU A 392 -27.94 2.03 21.07
CA LEU A 392 -28.76 1.04 21.78
C LEU A 392 -29.90 1.69 22.56
N LEU A 393 -29.63 2.79 23.26
CA LEU A 393 -30.66 3.54 23.99
C LEU A 393 -31.73 4.10 23.05
N LYS A 394 -31.31 4.68 21.92
CA LYS A 394 -32.21 5.22 20.91
C LYS A 394 -33.09 4.14 20.29
N GLU A 395 -32.50 3.04 19.85
CA GLU A 395 -33.22 1.93 19.22
C GLU A 395 -34.17 1.24 20.20
N ALA A 396 -33.74 1.02 21.44
CA ALA A 396 -34.58 0.43 22.49
C ALA A 396 -35.84 1.29 22.74
N ALA A 397 -35.70 2.62 22.74
CA ALA A 397 -36.82 3.54 22.90
C ALA A 397 -37.79 3.51 21.69
N ILE A 398 -37.25 3.46 20.46
CA ILE A 398 -38.05 3.47 19.23
C ILE A 398 -38.80 2.15 19.03
N LYS A 399 -38.10 1.01 19.15
CA LYS A 399 -38.61 -0.32 18.82
C LYS A 399 -39.25 -1.05 20.00
N LYS A 400 -39.31 -0.42 21.18
CA LYS A 400 -39.84 -1.01 22.44
C LYS A 400 -39.21 -2.38 22.74
N MET A 401 -37.89 -2.45 22.64
CA MET A 401 -37.13 -3.70 22.83
C MET A 401 -37.16 -4.16 24.28
N ARG A 402 -37.02 -5.48 24.50
CA ARG A 402 -36.83 -6.04 25.84
C ARG A 402 -35.38 -5.79 26.28
N CYS A 403 -35.21 -5.00 27.33
CA CYS A 403 -33.93 -4.78 28.00
C CYS A 403 -33.55 -6.01 28.84
N LEU A 404 -32.39 -6.60 28.56
CA LEU A 404 -31.80 -7.66 29.39
C LEU A 404 -30.75 -7.07 30.32
N ILE A 405 -29.91 -6.17 29.79
CA ILE A 405 -28.90 -5.43 30.55
C ILE A 405 -28.97 -3.98 30.10
N PRO A 406 -29.26 -3.04 31.01
CA PRO A 406 -29.32 -1.62 30.66
C PRO A 406 -28.08 -1.19 29.87
N GLU A 407 -28.33 -0.49 28.77
CA GLU A 407 -27.32 0.12 27.90
C GLU A 407 -26.42 -0.86 27.14
N LYS A 408 -26.56 -2.17 27.37
CA LYS A 408 -25.61 -3.16 26.84
C LYS A 408 -26.22 -4.34 26.11
N LEU A 409 -27.43 -4.77 26.46
CA LEU A 409 -28.05 -5.94 25.85
C LEU A 409 -29.57 -5.78 25.75
N TYR A 410 -30.06 -5.81 24.52
CA TYR A 410 -31.49 -5.70 24.21
C TYR A 410 -31.91 -6.77 23.20
N THR A 411 -33.18 -7.14 23.22
CA THR A 411 -33.75 -8.15 22.30
C THR A 411 -35.06 -7.69 21.71
N LEU A 412 -35.31 -8.08 20.46
CA LEU A 412 -36.55 -7.85 19.74
C LEU A 412 -36.95 -9.12 19.00
N THR A 413 -38.05 -9.75 19.41
CA THR A 413 -38.61 -10.89 18.67
C THR A 413 -39.30 -10.39 17.41
N LEU A 414 -38.85 -10.86 16.24
CA LEU A 414 -39.41 -10.51 14.94
C LEU A 414 -40.50 -11.50 14.50
N LYS A 415 -40.32 -12.79 14.84
CA LYS A 415 -41.26 -13.87 14.52
C LYS A 415 -41.40 -14.79 15.70
N HIS A 416 -42.60 -14.91 16.25
CA HIS A 416 -42.91 -15.87 17.31
C HIS A 416 -43.14 -17.28 16.74
N SER A 417 -42.93 -18.29 17.58
CA SER A 417 -43.16 -19.71 17.26
C SER A 417 -43.74 -20.46 18.47
N GLN A 418 -44.23 -21.68 18.25
CA GLN A 418 -44.72 -22.60 19.28
C GLN A 418 -43.88 -23.88 19.21
N GLY A 419 -42.91 -24.01 20.11
CA GLY A 419 -41.91 -25.08 20.09
C GLY A 419 -41.21 -25.19 21.45
N LYS A 420 -40.08 -25.92 21.49
CA LYS A 420 -39.28 -26.00 22.73
C LYS A 420 -38.64 -24.64 23.02
N THR A 421 -38.71 -24.22 24.29
CA THR A 421 -38.07 -22.99 24.78
C THR A 421 -36.65 -23.25 25.24
N LEU A 422 -35.72 -22.41 24.80
CA LEU A 422 -34.31 -22.45 25.19
C LEU A 422 -34.12 -21.98 26.64
N THR A 423 -33.46 -22.82 27.44
CA THR A 423 -33.15 -22.57 28.85
C THR A 423 -31.64 -22.60 29.11
N PHE A 424 -31.22 -22.22 30.31
CA PHE A 424 -29.81 -22.31 30.73
C PHE A 424 -29.24 -23.73 30.75
N ASN A 425 -30.11 -24.76 30.76
CA ASN A 425 -29.68 -26.16 30.77
C ASN A 425 -29.36 -26.68 29.36
N ASP A 426 -29.85 -25.99 28.32
CA ASP A 426 -29.55 -26.34 26.95
C ASP A 426 -28.18 -25.77 26.58
N GLN A 427 -27.31 -26.58 25.98
CA GLN A 427 -25.93 -26.19 25.66
C GLN A 427 -25.70 -26.00 24.17
N THR A 428 -26.45 -26.70 23.32
CA THR A 428 -26.19 -26.73 21.88
C THR A 428 -27.46 -26.40 21.10
N VAL A 429 -27.32 -25.53 20.11
CA VAL A 429 -28.42 -25.05 19.29
C VAL A 429 -28.02 -25.00 17.83
N LEU A 430 -28.98 -25.23 16.95
CA LEU A 430 -28.83 -25.08 15.51
C LEU A 430 -29.50 -23.75 15.10
N VAL A 431 -28.77 -22.87 14.40
CA VAL A 431 -29.24 -21.52 14.07
C VAL A 431 -28.90 -21.09 12.65
N ASN A 432 -29.68 -20.17 12.12
CA ASN A 432 -29.24 -19.27 11.04
C ASN A 432 -29.03 -17.88 11.64
N TYR A 433 -28.00 -17.14 11.21
CA TYR A 433 -27.80 -15.78 11.72
C TYR A 433 -27.23 -14.81 10.70
N LEU A 434 -27.45 -13.53 10.96
CA LEU A 434 -26.89 -12.41 10.24
C LEU A 434 -26.43 -11.37 11.27
N ILE A 435 -25.15 -10.99 11.22
CA ILE A 435 -24.56 -9.98 12.10
C ILE A 435 -24.37 -8.69 11.32
N LYS A 436 -24.86 -7.58 11.88
CA LYS A 436 -24.68 -6.23 11.35
C LYS A 436 -24.05 -5.32 12.40
N ASP A 437 -23.41 -4.25 11.98
CA ASP A 437 -23.06 -3.15 12.90
C ASP A 437 -24.24 -2.16 13.10
N PHE A 438 -24.06 -1.16 13.96
CA PHE A 438 -25.09 -0.13 14.20
C PHE A 438 -25.39 0.78 12.99
N GLU A 439 -24.56 0.74 11.93
CA GLU A 439 -24.82 1.43 10.66
C GLU A 439 -25.64 0.56 9.70
N GLY A 440 -25.92 -0.70 10.07
CA GLY A 440 -26.64 -1.65 9.25
C GLY A 440 -25.76 -2.40 8.24
N SER A 441 -24.45 -2.18 8.27
CA SER A 441 -23.50 -2.89 7.41
C SER A 441 -23.40 -4.35 7.85
N THR A 442 -23.55 -5.29 6.91
CA THR A 442 -23.42 -6.72 7.20
C THR A 442 -21.96 -7.07 7.46
N ILE A 443 -21.69 -7.68 8.61
CA ILE A 443 -20.36 -8.14 9.02
C ILE A 443 -20.13 -9.58 8.57
N CYS A 444 -21.03 -10.49 8.95
CA CYS A 444 -21.01 -11.91 8.58
C CYS A 444 -22.39 -12.56 8.78
N GLY A 445 -22.58 -13.80 8.34
CA GLY A 445 -23.80 -14.56 8.58
C GLY A 445 -24.00 -15.73 7.61
N THR A 446 -24.83 -16.69 8.00
CA THR A 446 -25.10 -17.93 7.25
C THR A 446 -26.10 -17.75 6.11
N TYR A 447 -26.68 -16.55 5.94
CA TYR A 447 -27.64 -16.22 4.88
C TYR A 447 -26.95 -15.96 3.53
N LYS A 448 -26.13 -16.90 3.06
CA LYS A 448 -25.69 -17.09 1.67
C LYS A 448 -25.40 -18.58 1.43
N ARG A 449 -26.43 -19.36 1.08
CA ARG A 449 -26.32 -20.76 0.58
C ARG A 449 -25.62 -21.78 1.51
N GLU A 450 -25.53 -21.52 2.80
CA GLU A 450 -24.93 -22.44 3.79
C GLU A 450 -26.00 -23.12 4.66
N PRO A 451 -25.74 -24.34 5.18
CA PRO A 451 -26.62 -24.98 6.15
C PRO A 451 -26.62 -24.21 7.48
N PRO A 452 -27.68 -24.39 8.32
CA PRO A 452 -27.68 -23.86 9.69
C PRO A 452 -26.45 -24.29 10.49
N GLU A 453 -25.93 -23.40 11.34
CA GLU A 453 -24.72 -23.60 12.14
C GLU A 453 -25.06 -24.13 13.54
N ILE A 454 -24.26 -25.09 14.04
CA ILE A 454 -24.36 -25.60 15.40
C ILE A 454 -23.52 -24.69 16.33
N LEU A 455 -24.17 -24.06 17.30
CA LEU A 455 -23.51 -23.25 18.33
C LEU A 455 -23.53 -23.97 19.68
N ASP A 456 -22.37 -24.06 20.32
CA ASP A 456 -22.24 -24.37 21.75
C ASP A 456 -22.33 -23.05 22.56
N LEU A 457 -23.43 -22.88 23.29
CA LEU A 457 -23.73 -21.68 24.07
C LEU A 457 -22.69 -21.40 25.16
N GLY A 458 -21.97 -22.42 25.63
CA GLY A 458 -20.82 -22.28 26.53
C GLY A 458 -19.61 -21.60 25.89
N SER A 459 -19.53 -21.61 24.56
CA SER A 459 -18.39 -21.11 23.77
C SER A 459 -18.66 -19.81 23.03
N VAL A 460 -19.90 -19.31 23.05
CA VAL A 460 -20.27 -18.04 22.39
C VAL A 460 -20.11 -16.82 23.28
N THR A 461 -20.20 -15.62 22.71
CA THR A 461 -20.12 -14.37 23.47
C THR A 461 -21.27 -14.28 24.50
N PRO A 462 -21.02 -13.69 25.69
CA PRO A 462 -22.05 -13.58 26.72
C PRO A 462 -23.32 -12.89 26.24
N GLY A 463 -23.20 -11.83 25.42
CA GLY A 463 -24.34 -11.12 24.88
C GLY A 463 -25.22 -11.99 23.97
N LEU A 464 -24.61 -12.85 23.15
CA LEU A 464 -25.35 -13.75 22.27
C LEU A 464 -26.04 -14.85 23.09
N ALA A 465 -25.29 -15.55 23.95
CA ALA A 465 -25.84 -16.63 24.79
C ALA A 465 -27.04 -16.13 25.62
N HIS A 466 -26.88 -15.00 26.33
CA HIS A 466 -27.95 -14.46 27.17
C HIS A 466 -29.10 -13.86 26.35
N GLY A 467 -28.82 -13.27 25.19
CA GLY A 467 -29.87 -12.75 24.30
C GLY A 467 -30.75 -13.84 23.67
N MET A 468 -30.22 -15.05 23.50
CA MET A 468 -30.95 -16.21 22.99
C MET A 468 -31.85 -16.88 24.03
N LEU A 469 -31.62 -16.66 25.33
CA LEU A 469 -32.42 -17.30 26.37
C LEU A 469 -33.92 -16.98 26.23
N GLY A 470 -34.74 -18.01 26.44
CA GLY A 470 -36.17 -17.93 26.24
C GLY A 470 -36.59 -17.79 24.77
N MET A 471 -35.69 -17.99 23.80
CA MET A 471 -36.10 -18.21 22.42
C MET A 471 -36.85 -19.53 22.27
N VAL A 472 -37.78 -19.57 21.33
CA VAL A 472 -38.53 -20.78 20.98
C VAL A 472 -38.04 -21.31 19.63
N GLU A 473 -37.97 -22.63 19.46
CA GLU A 473 -37.65 -23.22 18.14
C GLU A 473 -38.56 -22.65 17.03
N GLY A 474 -37.96 -22.21 15.93
CA GLY A 474 -38.60 -21.49 14.83
C GLY A 474 -38.75 -19.97 15.02
N GLU A 475 -38.35 -19.43 16.17
CA GLU A 475 -38.36 -17.98 16.44
C GLU A 475 -37.25 -17.26 15.66
N VAL A 476 -37.57 -16.06 15.15
CA VAL A 476 -36.57 -15.11 14.65
C VAL A 476 -36.46 -13.93 15.61
N ARG A 477 -35.25 -13.63 16.07
CA ARG A 477 -34.96 -12.57 17.05
C ARG A 477 -33.79 -11.72 16.60
N GLU A 478 -33.88 -10.41 16.85
CA GLU A 478 -32.72 -9.53 16.85
C GLU A 478 -32.19 -9.36 18.27
N ILE A 479 -30.88 -9.50 18.42
CA ILE A 479 -30.15 -9.28 19.67
C ILE A 479 -29.16 -8.14 19.43
N TYR A 480 -29.29 -7.09 20.21
CA TYR A 480 -28.47 -5.89 20.11
C TYR A 480 -27.45 -5.92 21.25
N ILE A 481 -26.16 -6.01 20.90
CA ILE A 481 -25.09 -6.34 21.83
C ILE A 481 -24.02 -5.24 21.80
N HIS A 482 -23.79 -4.60 22.95
CA HIS A 482 -22.68 -3.67 23.14
C HIS A 482 -21.32 -4.40 23.09
N PRO A 483 -20.24 -3.78 22.59
CA PRO A 483 -18.91 -4.40 22.50
C PRO A 483 -18.46 -5.14 23.77
N ASP A 484 -18.71 -4.56 24.95
CA ASP A 484 -18.40 -5.19 26.24
C ASP A 484 -18.91 -6.64 26.36
N LEU A 485 -20.10 -6.95 25.83
CA LEU A 485 -20.72 -8.27 25.91
C LEU A 485 -20.51 -9.11 24.63
N ALA A 486 -19.71 -8.60 23.70
CA ALA A 486 -19.32 -9.25 22.46
C ALA A 486 -17.79 -9.47 22.44
N TYR A 487 -17.06 -8.68 21.64
CA TYR A 487 -15.62 -8.84 21.42
C TYR A 487 -14.77 -7.71 22.00
N GLY A 488 -15.36 -6.78 22.75
CA GLY A 488 -14.67 -5.65 23.36
C GLY A 488 -14.09 -4.63 22.38
N VAL A 489 -13.55 -3.54 22.92
CA VAL A 489 -12.98 -2.42 22.13
C VAL A 489 -11.59 -2.70 21.56
N TYR A 490 -10.94 -3.80 21.97
CA TYR A 490 -9.61 -4.18 21.46
C TYR A 490 -9.70 -5.21 20.32
N SER A 491 -10.89 -5.69 19.98
CA SER A 491 -11.07 -6.57 18.83
C SER A 491 -11.15 -5.78 17.53
N ASN A 492 -10.70 -6.40 16.44
CA ASN A 492 -10.91 -5.89 15.08
C ASN A 492 -12.32 -6.21 14.55
N PHE A 493 -13.03 -7.16 15.18
CA PHE A 493 -14.39 -7.54 14.78
C PHE A 493 -15.38 -6.43 15.14
N GLY A 494 -16.12 -5.94 14.14
CA GLY A 494 -17.07 -4.84 14.31
C GLY A 494 -16.43 -3.49 14.71
N LYS A 495 -15.08 -3.38 14.74
CA LYS A 495 -14.34 -2.14 15.04
C LYS A 495 -14.87 -1.40 16.28
N GLY A 496 -15.14 -2.12 17.37
CA GLY A 496 -15.64 -1.53 18.62
C GLY A 496 -17.07 -0.98 18.54
N LYS A 497 -17.83 -1.32 17.49
CA LYS A 497 -19.25 -0.97 17.32
C LYS A 497 -20.14 -2.05 17.95
N ALA A 498 -21.32 -1.65 18.43
CA ALA A 498 -22.39 -2.56 18.76
C ALA A 498 -22.76 -3.38 17.54
N ILE A 499 -23.07 -4.65 17.79
CA ILE A 499 -23.53 -5.57 16.78
C ILE A 499 -25.00 -5.90 16.99
N VAL A 500 -25.70 -6.10 15.88
CA VAL A 500 -27.07 -6.57 15.82
C VAL A 500 -27.04 -7.96 15.20
N VAL A 501 -27.38 -8.96 15.99
CA VAL A 501 -27.47 -10.35 15.56
C VAL A 501 -28.93 -10.67 15.30
N GLN A 502 -29.31 -10.79 14.04
CA GLN A 502 -30.60 -11.33 13.64
C GLN A 502 -30.43 -12.83 13.48
N LEU A 503 -31.12 -13.62 14.31
CA LEU A 503 -30.99 -15.08 14.28
C LEU A 503 -32.33 -15.80 14.26
N GLU A 504 -32.35 -16.95 13.59
CA GLU A 504 -33.42 -17.94 13.60
C GLU A 504 -32.94 -19.14 14.41
N LEU A 505 -33.67 -19.47 15.49
CA LEU A 505 -33.40 -20.69 16.26
C LEU A 505 -34.05 -21.87 15.55
N VAL A 506 -33.28 -22.66 14.81
CA VAL A 506 -33.80 -23.80 14.03
C VAL A 506 -34.14 -24.96 14.96
N LYS A 507 -33.25 -25.30 15.89
CA LYS A 507 -33.43 -26.45 16.79
C LYS A 507 -32.60 -26.32 18.07
N ILE A 508 -33.09 -26.88 19.16
CA ILE A 508 -32.36 -27.05 20.42
C ILE A 508 -31.91 -28.50 20.51
N GLU A 509 -30.60 -28.72 20.53
CA GLU A 509 -30.03 -30.06 20.61
C GLU A 509 -29.87 -30.53 22.06
N THR A 510 -29.85 -31.85 22.25
CA THR A 510 -29.62 -32.45 23.58
C THR A 510 -28.13 -32.79 23.66
N ALA A 511 -27.36 -31.98 24.41
CA ALA A 511 -25.90 -32.11 24.42
C ALA A 511 -25.41 -33.35 25.19
N THR A 512 -24.30 -33.92 24.71
CA THR A 512 -23.56 -35.04 25.32
C THR A 512 -22.35 -34.61 26.16
N ASN A 513 -22.02 -33.31 26.20
CA ASN A 513 -20.90 -32.74 26.95
C ASN A 513 -21.36 -31.49 27.73
N HIS A 514 -20.90 -31.35 28.97
CA HIS A 514 -21.25 -30.23 29.85
C HIS A 514 -20.20 -29.11 29.75
N THR A 515 -20.47 -28.08 28.95
CA THR A 515 -19.80 -26.77 29.04
C THR A 515 -20.57 -25.87 29.99
N GLN A 516 -19.88 -24.94 30.65
CA GLN A 516 -20.52 -24.00 31.57
C GLN A 516 -21.09 -22.82 30.78
N PHE A 517 -22.36 -22.45 31.02
CA PHE A 517 -22.98 -21.28 30.39
C PHE A 517 -22.20 -20.00 30.73
N PRO A 518 -21.94 -19.10 29.75
CA PRO A 518 -21.04 -17.98 29.95
C PRO A 518 -21.58 -16.98 30.97
N TYR A 519 -20.70 -16.49 31.83
CA TYR A 519 -21.02 -15.40 32.75
C TYR A 519 -21.18 -14.08 31.99
N LEU A 520 -22.08 -13.20 32.46
CA LEU A 520 -22.24 -11.82 31.97
C LEU A 520 -21.09 -10.93 32.46
N GLN A 521 -19.87 -11.27 32.08
CA GLN A 521 -18.69 -10.45 32.31
C GLN A 521 -18.24 -9.82 31.00
N PRO A 522 -17.76 -8.56 31.02
CA PRO A 522 -17.18 -7.96 29.84
C PRO A 522 -16.05 -8.83 29.30
N VAL A 523 -16.06 -9.11 28.00
CA VAL A 523 -14.98 -9.90 27.38
C VAL A 523 -13.76 -9.00 27.25
N ASP A 524 -12.75 -9.28 28.07
CA ASP A 524 -11.50 -8.54 28.08
C ASP A 524 -10.48 -9.14 27.10
N VAL A 525 -10.52 -8.64 25.87
CA VAL A 525 -9.63 -9.03 24.76
C VAL A 525 -8.27 -8.33 24.78
N ARG A 526 -7.75 -7.88 25.94
CA ARG A 526 -6.37 -7.38 26.10
C ARG A 526 -5.27 -8.35 25.57
N HIS A 527 -5.63 -9.57 25.18
CA HIS A 527 -4.74 -10.66 24.78
C HIS A 527 -4.15 -10.58 23.35
N PHE A 528 -4.39 -9.54 22.56
CA PHE A 528 -3.80 -9.44 21.20
C PHE A 528 -2.36 -8.88 21.15
N SER A 529 -1.78 -8.45 22.28
CA SER A 529 -0.32 -8.35 22.47
C SER A 529 0.01 -8.49 23.96
N PRO A 530 0.59 -9.62 24.43
CA PRO A 530 0.74 -9.91 25.87
C PRO A 530 1.66 -8.94 26.63
N GLU A 531 2.43 -8.11 25.92
CA GLU A 531 3.44 -7.22 26.50
C GLU A 531 2.92 -5.81 26.86
N ILE A 532 1.82 -5.34 26.24
CA ILE A 532 1.24 -4.02 26.51
C ILE A 532 -0.09 -4.18 27.24
N GLN A 533 -0.03 -4.18 28.57
CA GLN A 533 -1.18 -4.52 29.43
C GLN A 533 -1.98 -3.30 29.90
N THR A 534 -1.49 -2.07 29.65
CA THR A 534 -2.10 -0.82 30.15
C THR A 534 -2.00 0.33 29.15
N CYS A 535 -2.90 1.32 29.28
CA CYS A 535 -2.83 2.58 28.52
C CYS A 535 -1.53 3.35 28.81
N GLU A 536 -1.02 3.26 30.04
CA GLU A 536 0.24 3.89 30.42
C GLU A 536 1.43 3.30 29.66
N ALA A 537 1.46 1.97 29.50
CA ALA A 537 2.49 1.29 28.70
C ALA A 537 2.41 1.68 27.22
N PHE A 538 1.19 1.81 26.67
CA PHE A 538 0.99 2.29 25.31
C PHE A 538 1.47 3.74 25.12
N ASN A 539 1.09 4.65 26.02
CA ASN A 539 1.50 6.06 25.95
C ASN A 539 3.02 6.20 26.05
N LYS A 540 3.68 5.47 26.96
CA LYS A 540 5.15 5.44 27.07
C LYS A 540 5.82 4.96 25.79
N LEU A 541 5.23 3.96 25.13
CA LEU A 541 5.75 3.47 23.86
C LEU A 541 5.56 4.51 22.74
N GLN A 542 4.42 5.20 22.71
CA GLN A 542 4.17 6.29 21.76
C GLN A 542 5.12 7.48 21.97
N GLU A 543 5.38 7.85 23.22
CA GLU A 543 6.38 8.85 23.59
C GLU A 543 7.78 8.46 23.08
N LYS A 544 8.19 7.21 23.34
CA LYS A 544 9.47 6.66 22.86
C LYS A 544 9.57 6.64 21.34
N HIS A 545 8.48 6.27 20.65
CA HIS A 545 8.40 6.30 19.21
C HIS A 545 8.58 7.71 18.66
N ASN A 546 7.79 8.68 19.15
CA ASN A 546 7.85 10.06 18.69
C ASN A 546 9.23 10.68 18.92
N PHE A 547 9.84 10.40 20.08
CA PHE A 547 11.24 10.74 20.35
C PHE A 547 12.19 10.15 19.29
N SER A 548 12.02 8.87 18.97
CA SER A 548 12.85 8.16 17.99
C SER A 548 12.66 8.70 16.57
N CYS A 549 11.44 9.10 16.18
CA CYS A 549 11.19 9.77 14.91
C CYS A 549 11.89 11.12 14.83
N GLY A 550 11.77 11.95 15.86
CA GLY A 550 12.45 13.26 15.93
C GLY A 550 13.97 13.11 15.84
N MET A 551 14.52 12.14 16.57
CA MET A 551 15.93 11.76 16.52
C MET A 551 16.38 11.41 15.11
N ARG A 552 15.65 10.50 14.45
CA ARG A 552 16.01 9.99 13.12
C ARG A 552 15.90 11.06 12.04
N VAL A 553 14.80 11.81 12.03
CA VAL A 553 14.58 12.93 11.11
C VAL A 553 15.75 13.91 11.19
N TRP A 554 16.08 14.39 12.40
CA TRP A 554 17.16 15.35 12.52
C TRP A 554 18.55 14.74 12.31
N SER A 555 18.77 13.48 12.67
CA SER A 555 20.07 12.84 12.41
C SER A 555 20.37 12.67 10.92
N HIS A 556 19.34 12.50 10.09
CA HIS A 556 19.47 12.57 8.64
C HIS A 556 19.80 14.00 8.18
N TYR A 557 18.98 14.99 8.53
CA TYR A 557 19.11 16.35 8.00
C TYR A 557 20.28 17.16 8.58
N LYS A 558 20.74 16.87 9.81
CA LYS A 558 21.91 17.53 10.42
C LYS A 558 23.20 17.32 9.63
N LYS A 559 23.26 16.31 8.75
CA LYS A 559 24.36 16.09 7.81
C LYS A 559 24.53 17.26 6.82
N ALA A 560 23.49 18.07 6.64
CA ALA A 560 23.49 19.30 5.83
C ALA A 560 23.25 20.56 6.69
N ARG A 561 23.75 20.59 7.93
CA ARG A 561 23.54 21.70 8.88
C ARG A 561 23.99 23.06 8.34
N ASP A 562 25.00 23.10 7.47
CA ASP A 562 25.47 24.35 6.84
C ASP A 562 24.43 25.00 5.89
N LEU A 563 23.40 24.24 5.50
CA LEU A 563 22.32 24.70 4.63
C LEU A 563 20.98 24.92 5.38
N LEU A 564 20.91 24.53 6.65
CA LEU A 564 19.68 24.47 7.43
C LEU A 564 19.78 25.30 8.71
N ASP A 565 18.71 26.01 9.03
CA ASP A 565 18.54 26.70 10.29
C ASP A 565 17.55 25.94 11.19
N LEU A 566 18.08 25.25 12.20
CA LEU A 566 17.30 24.45 13.13
C LEU A 566 16.27 25.31 13.89
N ASP A 567 16.64 26.53 14.29
CA ASP A 567 15.74 27.40 15.06
C ASP A 567 14.52 27.79 14.22
N THR A 568 14.73 28.10 12.93
CA THR A 568 13.63 28.32 11.97
C THR A 568 12.76 27.07 11.84
N ILE A 569 13.35 25.88 11.67
CA ILE A 569 12.59 24.63 11.54
C ILE A 569 11.73 24.38 12.78
N MET A 570 12.32 24.46 13.97
CA MET A 570 11.65 24.22 15.26
C MET A 570 10.50 25.21 15.47
N THR A 571 10.76 26.50 15.22
CA THR A 571 9.74 27.56 15.34
C THR A 571 8.56 27.31 14.41
N GLN A 572 8.82 26.92 13.16
CA GLN A 572 7.77 26.63 12.19
C GLN A 572 6.95 25.40 12.58
N LEU A 573 7.60 24.30 12.98
CA LEU A 573 6.92 23.09 13.43
C LEU A 573 6.02 23.34 14.65
N GLN A 574 6.45 24.20 15.58
CA GLN A 574 5.66 24.57 16.76
C GLN A 574 4.46 25.45 16.45
N SER A 575 4.52 26.26 15.38
CA SER A 575 3.44 27.20 15.02
C SER A 575 2.13 26.53 14.60
N LYS A 576 2.16 25.25 14.20
CA LYS A 576 1.01 24.46 13.69
C LYS A 576 0.24 25.12 12.52
N GLN A 577 0.77 26.18 11.90
CA GLN A 577 0.17 26.88 10.76
C GLN A 577 0.92 26.57 9.46
N LEU A 578 1.09 25.28 9.14
CA LEU A 578 1.88 24.87 7.99
C LEU A 578 0.98 24.40 6.84
N GLN A 579 1.12 25.07 5.70
CA GLN A 579 0.49 24.71 4.43
C GLN A 579 1.18 23.47 3.85
N THR A 580 0.46 22.76 2.97
CA THR A 580 1.04 21.68 2.16
C THR A 580 2.27 22.18 1.40
N PRO A 581 3.40 21.44 1.39
CA PRO A 581 4.58 21.84 0.64
C PRO A 581 4.27 21.98 -0.85
N SER A 582 4.80 23.03 -1.47
CA SER A 582 4.69 23.24 -2.92
C SER A 582 5.60 22.27 -3.69
N GLU A 583 5.37 22.14 -5.00
CA GLU A 583 6.20 21.27 -5.85
C GLU A 583 7.66 21.73 -5.90
N GLU A 584 7.90 23.06 -5.90
CA GLU A 584 9.24 23.64 -5.82
C GLU A 584 9.93 23.29 -4.49
N GLU A 585 9.19 23.31 -3.38
CA GLU A 585 9.70 22.92 -2.07
C GLU A 585 10.04 21.42 -2.01
N ARG A 586 9.19 20.56 -2.59
CA ARG A 586 9.47 19.12 -2.71
C ARG A 586 10.71 18.84 -3.55
N GLU A 587 10.85 19.52 -4.70
CA GLU A 587 12.04 19.43 -5.55
C GLU A 587 13.30 19.83 -4.79
N LEU A 588 13.22 20.90 -4.00
CA LEU A 588 14.34 21.42 -3.21
C LEU A 588 14.77 20.45 -2.10
N ILE A 589 13.80 19.87 -1.38
CA ILE A 589 14.06 18.85 -0.36
C ILE A 589 14.59 17.56 -0.97
N ALA A 590 14.09 17.14 -2.14
CA ALA A 590 14.59 15.96 -2.82
C ALA A 590 16.07 16.11 -3.24
N ARG A 591 16.46 17.31 -3.72
CA ARG A 591 17.86 17.66 -4.00
C ARG A 591 18.72 17.63 -2.74
N LEU A 592 18.22 18.19 -1.63
CA LEU A 592 18.92 18.14 -0.33
C LEU A 592 19.17 16.69 0.11
N ASN A 593 18.16 15.84 0.01
CA ASN A 593 18.26 14.41 0.34
C ASN A 593 19.30 13.70 -0.53
N ALA A 594 19.30 13.94 -1.85
CA ALA A 594 20.29 13.35 -2.74
C ALA A 594 21.73 13.78 -2.38
N MET A 595 21.92 15.04 -1.98
CA MET A 595 23.21 15.53 -1.49
C MET A 595 23.67 14.79 -0.22
N ILE A 596 22.76 14.63 0.76
CA ILE A 596 23.02 13.92 2.02
C ILE A 596 23.39 12.45 1.76
N TYR A 597 22.60 11.75 0.92
CA TYR A 597 22.83 10.34 0.61
C TYR A 597 24.12 10.07 -0.15
N ASN A 598 24.60 11.03 -0.94
CA ASN A 598 25.85 10.93 -1.69
C ASN A 598 27.07 11.42 -0.90
N GLY A 599 26.91 11.81 0.37
CA GLY A 599 28.02 12.25 1.24
C GLY A 599 28.68 13.56 0.79
N ARG A 600 27.93 14.46 0.16
CA ARG A 600 28.46 15.74 -0.36
C ARG A 600 28.21 16.88 0.63
N THR A 601 29.16 17.80 0.75
CA THR A 601 29.10 18.94 1.69
C THR A 601 28.74 20.28 1.04
N GLU A 602 28.64 20.38 -0.29
CA GLU A 602 28.19 21.59 -1.02
C GLU A 602 27.56 21.31 -2.39
#